data_AF-A0A2N3FGC4-F1
#
_entry.id   AF-A0A2N3FGC4-F1
#
_cell.length_a   1.000
_cell.length_b   1.000
_cell.length_c   1.000
_cell.angle_alpha   90.00
_cell.angle_beta   90.00
_cell.angle_gamma   90.00
#
_symmetry.space_group_name_H-M   'P 1'
#
loop_
_entity.id
_entity.type
_entity.pdbx_description
1 polymer ?
#
loop_
_entity_poly.entity_id
_entity_poly.type
_entity_poly.pdbx_seq_one_letter_code
_entity_poly.pdbx_strand_id
1 'polypeptide(L)'
;MAEKAGVFDGQGFYRAVDAERSSRNLNWKQVAEQSGVPASTLTRIAQGRRPDVDSLSALIAWSGLDTDNFIRTNSKAQAGNFSKSLALLRSDPNLDDTSAAMLQDMLKAAYERLRKE
;
A
#
# COMPACT_ATOMS: atom_id res chain seq x y z
N MET A 1 -10.57 -29.92 5.14
CA MET A 1 -11.35 -28.71 5.49
C MET A 1 -10.79 -27.58 4.65
N ALA A 2 -11.56 -26.99 3.75
CA ALA A 2 -11.05 -25.96 2.84
C ALA A 2 -10.68 -24.71 3.64
N GLU A 3 -9.39 -24.38 3.64
CA GLU A 3 -8.87 -23.12 4.17
C GLU A 3 -9.58 -21.99 3.41
N LYS A 4 -10.31 -21.12 4.11
CA LYS A 4 -10.98 -19.98 3.48
C LYS A 4 -9.92 -19.15 2.77
N ALA A 5 -10.05 -19.03 1.44
CA ALA A 5 -9.24 -18.15 0.62
C ALA A 5 -9.16 -16.76 1.28
N GLY A 6 -7.94 -16.22 1.40
CA GLY A 6 -7.69 -14.96 2.08
C GLY A 6 -8.58 -13.84 1.53
N VAL A 7 -8.97 -12.91 2.41
CA VAL A 7 -9.87 -11.81 2.03
C VAL A 7 -9.04 -10.69 1.41
N PHE A 8 -9.33 -10.34 0.15
CA PHE A 8 -8.68 -9.21 -0.52
C PHE A 8 -9.03 -7.87 0.15
N ASP A 9 -7.99 -7.11 0.47
CA ASP A 9 -8.04 -5.77 1.05
C ASP A 9 -8.04 -4.69 -0.04
N GLY A 10 -9.23 -4.43 -0.60
CA GLY A 10 -9.38 -3.43 -1.66
C GLY A 10 -9.06 -2.00 -1.22
N GLN A 11 -9.28 -1.65 0.05
CA GLN A 11 -8.90 -0.32 0.55
C GLN A 11 -7.39 -0.21 0.77
N GLY A 12 -6.76 -1.25 1.31
CA GLY A 12 -5.30 -1.32 1.42
C GLY A 12 -4.63 -1.21 0.06
N PHE A 13 -5.16 -1.93 -0.94
CA PHE A 13 -4.69 -1.84 -2.32
C PHE A 13 -4.82 -0.42 -2.89
N TYR A 14 -5.98 0.22 -2.75
CA TYR A 14 -6.18 1.60 -3.22
C TYR A 14 -5.18 2.58 -2.58
N ARG A 15 -4.96 2.48 -1.26
CA ARG A 15 -4.00 3.35 -0.56
C ARG A 15 -2.57 3.15 -1.07
N ALA A 16 -2.18 1.91 -1.37
CA ALA A 16 -0.87 1.63 -1.94
C ALA A 16 -0.72 2.20 -3.36
N VAL A 17 -1.75 2.06 -4.20
CA VAL A 17 -1.81 2.68 -5.53
C VAL A 17 -1.74 4.21 -5.43
N ASP A 18 -2.43 4.81 -4.46
CA ASP A 18 -2.43 6.26 -4.23
C ASP A 18 -1.06 6.77 -3.72
N ALA A 19 -0.39 5.98 -2.90
CA ALA A 19 0.99 6.26 -2.47
C ALA A 19 1.94 6.26 -3.68
N GLU A 20 1.82 5.26 -4.57
CA GLU A 20 2.64 5.18 -5.79
C GLU A 20 2.32 6.30 -6.79
N ARG A 21 1.04 6.69 -6.90
CA ARG A 21 0.64 7.86 -7.67
C ARG A 21 1.32 9.12 -7.13
N SER A 22 1.31 9.29 -5.81
CA SER A 22 1.85 10.48 -5.15
C SER A 22 3.38 10.53 -5.19
N SER A 23 4.06 9.38 -5.04
CA SER A 23 5.53 9.29 -5.18
C SER A 23 6.01 9.69 -6.58
N ARG A 24 5.23 9.37 -7.61
CA ARG A 24 5.48 9.78 -9.00
C ARG A 24 4.96 11.18 -9.35
N ASN A 25 4.39 11.93 -8.40
CA ASN A 25 3.76 13.25 -8.62
C ASN A 25 2.68 13.27 -9.72
N LEU A 26 1.89 12.20 -9.83
CA LEU A 26 0.85 12.06 -10.87
C LEU A 26 -0.54 12.44 -10.34
N ASN A 27 -1.40 12.93 -11.22
CA ASN A 27 -2.84 13.02 -10.96
C ASN A 27 -3.58 11.75 -11.45
N TRP A 28 -4.83 11.56 -11.01
CA TRP A 28 -5.62 10.38 -11.37
C TRP A 28 -5.92 10.22 -12.86
N LYS A 29 -5.95 11.32 -13.62
CA LYS A 29 -6.09 11.27 -15.08
C LYS A 29 -4.85 10.66 -15.72
N GLN A 30 -3.66 11.05 -15.28
CA GLN A 30 -2.40 10.48 -15.75
C GLN A 30 -2.28 9.00 -15.35
N VAL A 31 -2.75 8.61 -14.16
CA VAL A 31 -2.80 7.19 -13.77
C VAL A 31 -3.72 6.40 -14.70
N ALA A 32 -4.89 6.94 -15.04
CA ALA A 32 -5.80 6.29 -15.99
C ALA A 32 -5.14 6.07 -17.36
N GLU A 33 -4.45 7.10 -17.87
CA GLU A 33 -3.72 7.03 -19.15
C GLU A 33 -2.57 6.01 -19.11
N GLN A 34 -1.82 5.93 -18.01
CA GLN A 34 -0.66 5.03 -17.89
C GLN A 34 -1.03 3.59 -17.57
N SER A 35 -2.06 3.38 -16.75
CA SER A 35 -2.51 2.03 -16.35
C SER A 35 -3.50 1.41 -17.34
N GLY A 36 -4.12 2.21 -18.21
CA GLY A 36 -5.21 1.76 -19.07
C GLY A 36 -6.54 1.55 -18.32
N VAL A 37 -6.60 1.86 -17.02
CA VAL A 37 -7.83 1.76 -16.23
C VAL A 37 -8.67 3.03 -16.38
N PRO A 38 -9.97 2.93 -16.71
CA PRO A 38 -10.82 4.12 -16.84
C PRO A 38 -10.88 4.95 -15.56
N ALA A 39 -10.86 6.28 -15.68
CA ALA A 39 -10.96 7.19 -14.54
C ALA A 39 -12.22 6.96 -13.68
N SER A 40 -13.34 6.58 -14.30
CA SER A 40 -14.58 6.21 -13.59
C SER A 40 -14.41 4.95 -12.73
N THR A 41 -13.59 4.00 -13.16
CA THR A 41 -13.23 2.81 -12.39
C THR A 41 -12.34 3.18 -11.21
N LEU A 42 -11.34 4.05 -11.42
CA LEU A 42 -10.48 4.55 -10.33
C LEU A 42 -11.30 5.28 -9.25
N THR A 43 -12.25 6.13 -9.65
CA THR A 43 -13.16 6.81 -8.71
C THR A 43 -14.00 5.80 -7.91
N ARG A 44 -14.53 4.76 -8.55
CA ARG A 44 -15.28 3.70 -7.86
C ARG A 44 -14.40 2.96 -6.85
N ILE A 45 -13.14 2.68 -7.21
CA ILE A 45 -12.18 2.03 -6.32
C ILE A 45 -11.87 2.93 -5.12
N ALA A 46 -11.68 4.23 -5.34
CA ALA A 46 -11.50 5.23 -4.29
C ALA A 46 -12.69 5.28 -3.31
N GLN A 47 -13.90 5.03 -3.82
CA GLN A 47 -15.13 4.93 -3.02
C GLN A 47 -15.30 3.58 -2.31
N GLY A 48 -14.30 2.69 -2.39
CA GLY A 48 -14.30 1.39 -1.71
C GLY A 48 -14.89 0.24 -2.53
N ARG A 49 -15.23 0.46 -3.81
CA ARG A 49 -15.62 -0.65 -4.70
C ARG A 49 -14.39 -1.50 -4.99
N ARG A 50 -14.53 -2.83 -4.95
CA ARG A 50 -13.43 -3.72 -5.36
C ARG A 50 -13.16 -3.57 -6.87
N PRO A 51 -11.88 -3.52 -7.28
CA PRO A 51 -11.53 -3.64 -8.69
C PRO A 51 -11.94 -5.01 -9.23
N ASP A 52 -12.35 -5.06 -10.50
CA ASP A 52 -12.39 -6.31 -11.25
C ASP A 52 -10.96 -6.81 -11.57
N VAL A 53 -10.87 -8.03 -12.09
CA VAL A 53 -9.59 -8.70 -12.35
C VAL A 53 -8.72 -7.92 -13.33
N ASP A 54 -9.32 -7.35 -14.37
CA ASP A 54 -8.61 -6.58 -15.40
C ASP A 54 -8.05 -5.28 -14.81
N SER A 55 -8.87 -4.54 -14.08
CA SER A 55 -8.46 -3.29 -13.41
C SER A 55 -7.39 -3.55 -12.34
N LEU A 56 -7.51 -4.65 -11.62
CA LEU A 56 -6.52 -5.07 -10.62
C LEU A 56 -5.18 -5.37 -11.27
N SER A 57 -5.15 -6.25 -12.28
CA SER A 57 -3.93 -6.65 -12.99
C SER A 57 -3.22 -5.47 -13.66
N ALA A 58 -3.97 -4.56 -14.27
CA ALA A 58 -3.46 -3.34 -14.87
C ALA A 58 -2.78 -2.41 -13.84
N LEU A 59 -3.42 -2.21 -12.68
CA LEU A 59 -2.86 -1.39 -11.61
C LEU A 59 -1.65 -2.02 -10.93
N ILE A 60 -1.62 -3.35 -10.79
CA ILE A 60 -0.45 -4.10 -10.30
C ILE A 60 0.73 -3.88 -11.25
N ALA A 61 0.52 -4.09 -12.55
CA ALA A 61 1.57 -3.91 -13.55
C ALA A 61 2.10 -2.46 -13.58
N TRP A 62 1.22 -1.48 -13.45
CA TRP A 62 1.59 -0.06 -13.42
C TRP A 62 2.36 0.35 -12.15
N SER A 63 1.92 -0.14 -10.99
CA SER A 63 2.47 0.25 -9.69
C SER A 63 3.69 -0.56 -9.26
N GLY A 64 3.87 -1.77 -9.80
CA GLY A 64 4.89 -2.72 -9.35
C GLY A 64 4.57 -3.34 -7.98
N LEU A 65 3.35 -3.18 -7.48
CA LEU A 65 2.91 -3.73 -6.21
C LEU A 65 2.68 -5.25 -6.29
N ASP A 66 3.06 -5.98 -5.26
CA ASP A 66 2.74 -7.40 -5.14
C ASP A 66 1.32 -7.60 -4.57
N THR A 67 0.52 -8.41 -5.26
CA THR A 67 -0.88 -8.70 -4.89
C THR A 67 -0.98 -9.43 -3.56
N ASP A 68 0.01 -10.26 -3.24
CA ASP A 68 0.00 -11.10 -2.03
C ASP A 68 -0.02 -10.26 -0.76
N ASN A 69 0.51 -9.04 -0.81
CA ASN A 69 0.46 -8.07 0.30
C ASN A 69 -0.95 -7.63 0.67
N PHE A 70 -1.92 -7.81 -0.23
CA PHE A 70 -3.31 -7.38 -0.05
C PHE A 70 -4.25 -8.55 0.22
N ILE A 71 -3.74 -9.77 0.37
CA ILE A 71 -4.50 -10.95 0.76
C ILE A 71 -4.35 -11.14 2.27
N ARG A 72 -5.39 -10.82 3.04
CA ARG A 72 -5.36 -11.04 4.48
C ARG A 72 -5.51 -12.53 4.76
N THR A 73 -4.44 -13.14 5.23
CA THR A 73 -4.43 -14.46 5.88
C THR A 73 -4.42 -14.28 7.41
N ASN A 74 -4.97 -15.23 8.17
CA ASN A 74 -5.11 -15.14 9.64
C ASN A 74 -3.77 -15.24 10.42
N SER A 75 -2.65 -14.97 9.78
CA SER A 75 -1.31 -15.25 10.30
C SER A 75 -0.78 -14.09 11.14
N LYS A 76 -0.42 -14.38 12.40
CA LYS A 76 0.19 -13.47 13.41
C LYS A 76 1.61 -13.00 13.03
N ALA A 77 1.79 -12.37 11.87
CA ALA A 77 3.08 -11.83 11.43
C ALA A 77 3.25 -10.33 11.78
N GLN A 78 2.87 -9.89 12.98
CA GLN A 78 2.89 -8.44 13.31
C GLN A 78 4.27 -7.94 13.77
N ALA A 79 5.04 -8.75 14.49
CA ALA A 79 6.26 -8.29 15.17
C ALA A 79 7.45 -8.02 14.21
N GLY A 80 7.47 -8.66 13.04
CA GLY A 80 8.53 -8.44 12.04
C GLY A 80 8.28 -7.25 11.12
N ASN A 81 7.02 -6.85 10.90
CA ASN A 81 6.67 -5.82 9.91
C ASN A 81 7.11 -4.42 10.33
N PHE A 82 7.08 -4.12 11.64
CA PHE A 82 7.53 -2.84 12.17
C PHE A 82 9.06 -2.64 12.01
N SER A 83 9.86 -3.65 12.33
CA SER A 83 11.31 -3.59 12.12
C SER A 83 11.68 -3.48 10.64
N LYS A 84 10.95 -4.18 9.76
CA LYS A 84 11.10 -4.06 8.30
C LYS A 84 10.78 -2.65 7.81
N SER A 85 9.69 -2.03 8.28
CA SER A 85 9.33 -0.67 7.85
C SER A 85 10.39 0.36 8.29
N LEU A 86 10.95 0.22 9.49
CA LEU A 86 12.07 1.07 9.92
C LEU A 86 13.32 0.89 9.04
N ALA A 87 13.64 -0.34 8.64
CA ALA A 87 14.76 -0.62 7.75
C ALA A 87 14.57 -0.04 6.34
N LEU A 88 13.34 -0.10 5.81
CA LEU A 88 12.99 0.51 4.53
C LEU A 88 13.17 2.03 4.55
N LEU A 89 12.70 2.72 5.60
CA LEU A 89 12.88 4.16 5.78
C LEU A 89 14.36 4.58 5.78
N ARG A 90 15.25 3.76 6.33
CA ARG A 90 16.71 4.02 6.32
C ARG A 90 17.35 3.81 4.96
N SER A 91 16.72 3.00 4.11
CA SER A 91 17.25 2.61 2.81
C SER A 91 16.66 3.44 1.67
N ASP A 92 15.79 4.42 1.98
CA ASP A 92 15.15 5.29 1.00
C ASP A 92 16.15 6.33 0.47
N PRO A 93 16.47 6.33 -0.84
CA PRO A 93 17.43 7.27 -1.42
C PRO A 93 16.95 8.73 -1.42
N ASN A 94 15.68 8.99 -1.13
CA ASN A 94 15.12 10.34 -1.09
C ASN A 94 15.18 10.99 0.30
N LEU A 95 15.64 10.26 1.32
CA LEU A 95 15.75 10.74 2.69
C LEU A 95 17.21 10.86 3.09
N ASP A 96 17.59 12.00 3.67
CA ASP A 96 18.87 12.09 4.39
C ASP A 96 18.79 11.38 5.75
N ASP A 97 19.96 11.08 6.33
CA ASP A 97 20.07 10.33 7.58
C ASP A 97 19.28 10.97 8.73
N THR A 98 19.19 12.31 8.75
CA THR A 98 18.50 13.06 9.79
C THR A 98 16.98 12.91 9.63
N SER A 99 16.48 13.09 8.42
CA SER A 99 15.06 12.98 8.06
C SER A 99 14.57 11.54 8.25
N ALA A 100 15.37 10.56 7.87
CA ALA A 100 15.07 9.14 8.10
C ALA A 100 14.96 8.82 9.60
N ALA A 101 15.89 9.31 10.42
CA ALA A 101 15.85 9.12 11.87
C ALA A 101 14.61 9.77 12.51
N MET A 102 14.27 11.00 12.10
CA MET A 102 13.07 11.69 12.59
C MET A 102 11.78 10.91 12.29
N LEU A 103 11.64 10.39 11.07
CA LEU A 103 10.47 9.57 10.69
C LEU A 103 10.42 8.24 11.47
N GLN A 104 11.56 7.62 11.73
CA GLN A 104 11.63 6.42 12.56
C GLN A 104 11.17 6.67 14.00
N ASP A 105 11.61 7.77 14.61
CA ASP A 105 11.22 8.14 15.97
C ASP A 105 9.73 8.46 16.07
N MET A 106 9.18 9.21 15.09
CA MET A 106 7.75 9.47 14.99
C MET A 106 6.93 8.17 14.87
N LEU A 107 7.36 7.27 13.99
CA LEU A 107 6.67 6.00 13.76
C LEU A 107 6.73 5.09 15.00
N LYS A 108 7.86 5.05 15.70
CA LYS A 108 8.03 4.30 16.94
C LYS A 108 7.15 4.83 18.06
N ALA A 109 7.14 6.15 18.28
CA ALA A 109 6.29 6.77 19.28
C ALA A 109 4.80 6.49 19.01
N ALA A 110 4.36 6.61 17.75
CA ALA A 110 3.00 6.29 17.36
C ALA A 110 2.65 4.81 17.58
N TYR A 111 3.53 3.90 17.16
CA TYR A 111 3.31 2.45 17.30
C TYR A 111 3.24 2.00 18.76
N GLU A 112 4.13 2.50 19.62
CA GLU A 112 4.11 2.19 21.06
C GLU A 112 2.83 2.67 21.75
N ARG A 113 2.29 3.82 21.33
CA ARG A 113 1.03 4.35 21.87
C ARG A 113 -0.19 3.54 21.41
N LEU A 114 -0.23 3.13 20.14
CA LEU A 114 -1.35 2.39 19.56
C LEU A 114 -1.38 0.90 19.95
N ARG A 115 -0.23 0.32 20.33
CA ARG A 115 -0.12 -1.08 20.77
C ARG A 115 -0.48 -1.30 22.24
N LYS A 116 -0.60 -0.22 23.03
CA LYS A 116 -0.95 -0.26 24.46
C LYS A 116 -2.47 -0.24 24.73
N GLU A 117 -3.29 -0.28 23.68
CA GLU A 117 -4.74 -0.57 23.73
C GLU A 117 -5.05 -1.89 23.04
#